data_AF-A0A0P0CM02-F1
#
_entry.id   AF-A0A0P0CM02-F1
#
_cell.length_a   1.000
_cell.length_b   1.000
_cell.length_c   1.000
_cell.angle_alpha   90.00
_cell.angle_beta   90.00
_cell.angle_gamma   90.00
#
_symmetry.space_group_name_H-M   'P 1'
#
loop_
_entity.id
_entity.type
_entity.pdbx_description
1 polymer ?
#
loop_
_entity_poly.entity_id
_entity_poly.type
_entity_poly.pdbx_seq_one_letter_code
_entity_poly.pdbx_strand_id
1 'polypeptide(L)'
;MEDEYKIEKWVWTEADFGQMGWHDCPVYALRFEDDIYLDLDYILKWNHPGDSGMPYTFWMAPATLVFEQPSYLKMEIEAGFINGFEIADIIKEKNGEGDTIWNIATQEGDIWIGAERFKQILRRPPSFQFGQSIAADERGGVSFALSSEKDYQPSAEILEKKAQVLQQYSLSEQRRSLAFEREQLNKGQLGTKLYLVMKRDLDKKIADIDDALKGTRFEFRSKLN
;
A
#
# COMPACT_ATOMS: atom_id res chain seq x y z
N MET A 1 7.18 -17.51 3.97
CA MET A 1 7.65 -16.58 2.94
C MET A 1 6.50 -16.44 1.98
N GLU A 2 5.80 -15.30 2.00
CA GLU A 2 4.89 -14.99 0.88
C GLU A 2 5.73 -14.91 -0.38
N ASP A 3 5.24 -15.53 -1.45
CA ASP A 3 5.95 -15.62 -2.72
C ASP A 3 6.34 -14.22 -3.22
N GLU A 4 7.59 -14.09 -3.69
CA GLU A 4 8.13 -12.88 -4.28
C GLU A 4 7.20 -12.40 -5.41
N TYR A 5 6.80 -11.13 -5.38
CA TYR A 5 5.95 -10.58 -6.43
C TYR A 5 6.70 -10.58 -7.76
N LYS A 6 6.14 -11.27 -8.76
CA LYS A 6 6.70 -11.29 -10.11
C LYS A 6 6.22 -10.08 -10.90
N ILE A 7 7.15 -9.18 -11.22
CA ILE A 7 6.89 -8.03 -12.08
C ILE A 7 6.46 -8.50 -13.47
N GLU A 8 5.30 -8.04 -13.91
CA GLU A 8 4.79 -8.27 -15.27
C GLU A 8 5.47 -7.34 -16.28
N LYS A 9 5.49 -6.04 -15.97
CA LYS A 9 6.08 -4.99 -16.79
C LYS A 9 6.71 -3.89 -15.94
N TRP A 10 7.82 -3.37 -16.43
CA TRP A 10 8.48 -2.19 -15.88
C TRP A 10 7.92 -0.88 -16.42
N VAL A 11 7.36 -0.92 -17.63
CA VAL A 11 6.76 0.23 -18.31
C VAL A 11 5.38 -0.17 -18.78
N TRP A 12 4.39 0.60 -18.34
CA TRP A 12 2.98 0.47 -18.68
C TRP A 12 2.56 1.66 -19.51
N THR A 13 1.68 1.49 -20.49
CA THR A 13 1.21 2.59 -21.33
C THR A 13 -0.32 2.68 -21.35
N GLU A 14 -0.87 3.64 -22.09
CA GLU A 14 -2.31 3.76 -22.29
C GLU A 14 -2.97 2.52 -22.89
N ALA A 15 -2.20 1.67 -23.59
CA ALA A 15 -2.67 0.39 -24.11
C ALA A 15 -2.93 -0.64 -22.98
N ASP A 16 -2.26 -0.49 -21.85
CA ASP A 16 -2.41 -1.34 -20.66
C ASP A 16 -3.43 -0.78 -19.66
N PHE A 17 -4.04 0.37 -19.93
CA PHE A 17 -4.86 1.10 -18.94
C PHE A 17 -5.95 0.24 -18.28
N GLY A 18 -6.63 -0.63 -19.05
CA GLY A 18 -7.72 -1.46 -18.53
C GLY A 18 -7.29 -2.58 -17.56
N GLN A 19 -5.99 -2.85 -17.44
CA GLN A 19 -5.43 -3.82 -16.48
C GLN A 19 -4.70 -3.15 -15.30
N MET A 20 -4.60 -1.82 -15.30
CA MET A 20 -3.96 -1.06 -14.22
C MET A 20 -4.96 -0.78 -13.09
N GLY A 21 -4.45 -0.75 -11.85
CA GLY A 21 -5.24 -0.40 -10.66
C GLY A 21 -4.71 0.91 -10.05
N TRP A 22 -5.58 1.91 -9.92
CA TRP A 22 -5.18 3.27 -9.56
C TRP A 22 -5.51 3.66 -8.12
N HIS A 23 -6.40 2.90 -7.48
CA HIS A 23 -6.89 3.16 -6.14
C HIS A 23 -5.74 3.20 -5.11
N ASP A 24 -5.79 4.21 -4.27
CA ASP A 24 -4.98 4.43 -3.09
C ASP A 24 -3.48 4.60 -3.37
N CYS A 25 -3.14 5.10 -4.56
CA CYS A 25 -1.76 5.40 -4.93
C CYS A 25 -1.38 6.82 -4.47
N PRO A 26 -0.49 7.00 -3.47
CA PRO A 26 -0.08 8.32 -3.01
C PRO A 26 0.82 8.99 -4.05
N VAL A 27 0.61 10.29 -4.25
CA VAL A 27 1.42 11.15 -5.13
C VAL A 27 2.20 12.13 -4.28
N TYR A 28 3.49 12.24 -4.58
CA TYR A 28 4.43 13.03 -3.80
C TYR A 28 4.83 14.33 -4.49
N ALA A 29 4.77 14.36 -5.83
CA ALA A 29 5.13 15.56 -6.59
C ALA A 29 4.52 15.57 -7.99
N LEU A 30 4.31 16.79 -8.48
CA LEU A 30 3.95 17.10 -9.86
C LEU A 30 5.08 17.90 -10.50
N ARG A 31 5.39 17.62 -11.76
CA ARG A 31 6.32 18.43 -12.56
C ARG A 31 5.71 18.72 -13.93
N PHE A 32 5.78 20.00 -14.31
CA PHE A 32 5.22 20.53 -15.55
C PHE A 32 6.37 21.00 -16.46
N GLU A 33 6.57 20.30 -17.57
CA GLU A 33 7.52 20.66 -18.65
C GLU A 33 6.78 20.47 -20.00
N ASP A 34 7.48 20.06 -21.05
CA ASP A 34 6.85 19.62 -22.31
C ASP A 34 5.95 18.38 -22.12
N ASP A 35 6.19 17.62 -21.06
CA ASP A 35 5.36 16.52 -20.56
C ASP A 35 4.95 16.83 -19.11
N ILE A 36 3.88 16.19 -18.62
CA ILE A 36 3.45 16.26 -17.21
C ILE A 36 3.86 14.98 -16.49
N TYR A 37 4.52 15.11 -15.34
CA TYR A 37 5.02 14.00 -14.55
C TYR A 37 4.39 13.97 -13.16
N LEU A 38 4.01 12.78 -12.72
CA LEU A 38 3.58 12.46 -11.37
C LEU A 38 4.60 11.50 -10.76
N ASP A 39 5.07 11.82 -9.56
CA ASP A 39 5.86 10.90 -8.75
C ASP A 39 4.97 10.22 -7.70
N LEU A 40 4.85 8.90 -7.73
CA LEU A 40 3.88 8.16 -6.91
C LEU A 40 4.42 6.83 -6.38
N ASP A 41 3.73 6.24 -5.40
CA ASP A 41 3.86 4.81 -5.11
C ASP A 41 2.70 4.05 -5.76
N TYR A 42 3.03 3.14 -6.67
CA TYR A 42 2.03 2.36 -7.39
C TYR A 42 1.76 1.07 -6.64
N ILE A 43 0.49 0.78 -6.34
CA ILE A 43 0.08 -0.48 -5.72
C ILE A 43 -0.12 -1.54 -6.79
N LEU A 44 0.76 -2.54 -6.84
CA LEU A 44 0.68 -3.63 -7.80
C LEU A 44 -0.28 -4.74 -7.36
N LYS A 45 -0.42 -4.95 -6.04
CA LYS A 45 -1.28 -5.99 -5.49
C LYS A 45 -1.68 -5.69 -4.06
N TRP A 46 -2.95 -5.93 -3.77
CA TRP A 46 -3.50 -6.04 -2.43
C TRP A 46 -3.47 -7.51 -2.00
N ASN A 47 -2.82 -7.81 -0.88
CA ASN A 47 -2.81 -9.15 -0.31
C ASN A 47 -3.90 -9.22 0.77
N HIS A 48 -4.90 -10.07 0.53
CA HIS A 48 -5.99 -10.26 1.49
C HIS A 48 -5.48 -11.08 2.69
N PRO A 49 -5.75 -10.66 3.92
CA PRO A 49 -5.32 -11.35 5.14
C PRO A 49 -6.06 -12.68 5.43
N GLY A 50 -6.77 -13.25 4.44
CA GLY A 50 -7.72 -14.35 4.63
C GLY A 50 -8.77 -14.08 5.72
N ASP A 51 -9.20 -15.14 6.41
CA ASP A 51 -10.16 -15.08 7.53
C ASP A 51 -9.53 -14.61 8.86
N SER A 52 -8.22 -14.34 8.85
CA SER A 52 -7.54 -13.83 10.03
C SER A 52 -8.01 -12.43 10.39
N GLY A 53 -8.71 -11.72 9.49
CA GLY A 53 -9.20 -10.35 9.60
C GLY A 53 -8.16 -9.29 9.99
N MET A 54 -6.87 -9.62 9.83
CA MET A 54 -5.76 -8.67 9.87
C MET A 54 -5.99 -7.54 8.85
N PRO A 55 -5.22 -6.44 8.88
CA PRO A 55 -5.25 -5.46 7.79
C PRO A 55 -4.68 -6.03 6.48
N TYR A 56 -5.07 -5.44 5.35
CA TYR A 56 -4.43 -5.71 4.06
C TYR A 56 -2.95 -5.35 4.11
N THR A 57 -2.15 -6.09 3.34
CA THR A 57 -0.77 -5.75 3.00
C THR A 57 -0.64 -5.57 1.49
N PHE A 58 0.45 -4.97 1.03
CA PHE A 58 0.55 -4.47 -0.33
C PHE A 58 1.90 -4.81 -0.96
N TRP A 59 1.90 -5.12 -2.25
CA TRP A 59 3.11 -5.05 -3.06
C TRP A 59 3.11 -3.72 -3.81
N MET A 60 4.11 -2.89 -3.56
CA MET A 60 4.19 -1.52 -4.07
C MET A 60 5.55 -1.22 -4.68
N ALA A 61 5.59 -0.38 -5.70
CA ALA A 61 6.84 0.12 -6.27
C ALA A 61 6.78 1.64 -6.46
N PRO A 62 7.89 2.36 -6.25
CA PRO A 62 7.98 3.76 -6.62
C PRO A 62 7.85 3.87 -8.14
N ALA A 63 7.02 4.79 -8.63
CA ALA A 63 6.73 4.94 -10.05
C ALA A 63 6.71 6.40 -10.49
N THR A 64 6.99 6.59 -11.79
CA THR A 64 6.78 7.87 -12.48
C THR A 64 5.66 7.66 -13.49
N LEU A 65 4.56 8.39 -13.37
CA LEU A 65 3.52 8.47 -14.40
C LEU A 65 3.75 9.75 -15.24
N VAL A 66 3.70 9.62 -16.56
CA VAL A 66 4.01 10.69 -17.50
C VAL A 66 2.93 10.78 -18.55
N PHE A 67 2.37 11.97 -18.73
CA PHE A 67 1.48 12.31 -19.84
C PHE A 67 2.29 13.05 -20.90
N GLU A 68 2.37 12.47 -22.09
CA GLU A 68 3.26 12.96 -23.15
C GLU A 68 2.55 14.02 -24.00
N GLN A 69 3.22 15.16 -24.23
CA GLN A 69 2.74 16.27 -25.06
C GLN A 69 1.28 16.68 -24.74
N PRO A 70 0.99 17.11 -23.50
CA PRO A 70 -0.36 17.44 -23.11
C PRO A 70 -0.87 18.65 -23.89
N SER A 71 -2.09 18.56 -24.40
CA SER A 71 -2.80 19.66 -25.07
C SER A 71 -3.63 20.52 -24.12
N TYR A 72 -3.92 19.98 -22.92
CA TYR A 72 -4.82 20.59 -21.96
C TYR A 72 -4.44 20.19 -20.53
N LEU A 73 -4.58 21.12 -19.59
CA LEU A 73 -4.47 20.87 -18.16
C LEU A 73 -5.50 21.70 -17.40
N LYS A 74 -6.25 21.05 -16.51
CA LYS A 74 -7.11 21.68 -15.51
C LYS A 74 -6.89 21.00 -14.18
N MET A 75 -6.85 21.77 -13.10
CA MET A 75 -6.69 21.25 -11.73
C MET A 75 -7.69 21.95 -10.82
N GLU A 76 -8.45 21.18 -10.05
CA GLU A 76 -9.33 21.66 -9.00
C GLU A 76 -9.01 20.89 -7.72
N ILE A 77 -8.18 21.48 -6.86
CA ILE A 77 -7.65 20.84 -5.66
C ILE A 77 -7.93 21.71 -4.43
N GLU A 78 -8.50 21.10 -3.39
CA GLU A 78 -8.67 21.69 -2.07
C GLU A 78 -8.21 20.69 -1.01
N ALA A 79 -7.04 20.93 -0.42
CA ALA A 79 -6.40 19.99 0.49
C ALA A 79 -6.06 20.63 1.84
N GLY A 80 -6.45 19.96 2.93
CA GLY A 80 -5.96 20.25 4.29
C GLY A 80 -4.58 19.65 4.60
N PHE A 81 -3.98 18.90 3.66
CA PHE A 81 -2.69 18.20 3.75
C PHE A 81 -2.50 17.31 4.99
N ILE A 82 -3.57 16.85 5.63
CA ILE A 82 -3.49 15.98 6.81
C ILE A 82 -3.13 14.54 6.42
N ASN A 83 -3.61 14.08 5.26
CA ASN A 83 -3.49 12.69 4.81
C ASN A 83 -2.64 12.50 3.54
N GLY A 84 -1.99 13.57 3.04
CA GLY A 84 -1.24 13.52 1.78
C GLY A 84 -2.10 13.89 0.57
N PHE A 85 -1.71 13.39 -0.61
CA PHE A 85 -2.44 13.53 -1.86
C PHE A 85 -2.50 12.15 -2.52
N GLU A 86 -3.70 11.61 -2.75
CA GLU A 86 -3.88 10.20 -3.07
C GLU A 86 -4.84 9.99 -4.24
N ILE A 87 -4.44 9.18 -5.22
CA ILE A 87 -5.29 8.84 -6.35
C ILE A 87 -6.42 7.95 -5.87
N ALA A 88 -7.65 8.43 -6.05
CA ALA A 88 -8.85 7.64 -5.87
C ALA A 88 -9.14 6.80 -7.12
N ASP A 89 -9.00 7.36 -8.32
CA ASP A 89 -9.10 6.62 -9.58
C ASP A 89 -8.46 7.41 -10.73
N ILE A 90 -8.21 6.76 -11.86
CA ILE A 90 -7.95 7.45 -13.12
C ILE A 90 -9.02 7.04 -14.11
N ILE A 91 -9.66 8.02 -14.73
CA ILE A 91 -10.76 7.83 -15.68
C ILE A 91 -10.31 8.35 -17.05
N LYS A 92 -10.47 7.51 -18.07
CA LYS A 92 -10.23 7.89 -19.47
C LYS A 92 -11.53 8.37 -20.11
N GLU A 93 -11.53 9.60 -20.60
CA GLU A 93 -12.67 10.23 -21.25
C GLU A 93 -12.29 10.80 -22.63
N LYS A 94 -13.31 11.18 -23.39
CA LYS A 94 -13.18 11.90 -24.65
C LYS A 94 -13.88 13.25 -24.52
N ASN A 95 -13.21 14.34 -24.88
CA ASN A 95 -13.84 15.66 -24.91
C ASN A 95 -14.80 15.78 -26.13
N GLY A 96 -15.48 16.92 -26.25
CA GLY A 96 -16.39 17.20 -27.37
C GLY A 96 -15.73 17.25 -28.76
N GLU A 97 -14.40 17.38 -28.81
CA GLU A 97 -13.59 17.41 -30.04
C GLU A 97 -13.01 16.02 -30.38
N GLY A 98 -13.15 15.04 -29.49
CA GLY A 98 -12.64 13.68 -29.64
C GLY A 98 -11.23 13.45 -29.10
N ASP A 99 -10.64 14.43 -28.42
CA ASP A 99 -9.34 14.28 -27.75
C ASP A 99 -9.48 13.46 -26.47
N THR A 100 -8.43 12.69 -26.15
CA THR A 100 -8.35 11.94 -24.90
C THR A 100 -8.08 12.86 -23.72
N ILE A 101 -8.97 12.80 -22.72
CA ILE A 101 -8.80 13.44 -21.42
C ILE A 101 -8.62 12.35 -20.37
N TRP A 102 -7.61 12.50 -19.53
CA TRP A 102 -7.38 11.67 -18.35
C TRP A 102 -7.79 12.48 -17.12
N ASN A 103 -8.86 12.06 -16.45
CA ASN A 103 -9.20 12.58 -15.13
C ASN A 103 -8.49 11.75 -14.06
N ILE A 104 -7.52 12.34 -13.39
CA ILE A 104 -6.90 11.78 -12.19
C ILE A 104 -7.74 12.28 -11.01
N ALA A 105 -8.68 11.44 -10.60
CA ALA A 105 -9.52 11.72 -9.43
C ALA A 105 -8.71 11.42 -8.17
N THR A 106 -8.64 12.40 -7.27
CA THR A 106 -7.92 12.27 -6.00
C THR A 106 -8.84 12.54 -4.82
N GLN A 107 -8.44 12.16 -3.62
CA GLN A 107 -9.25 12.45 -2.42
C GLN A 107 -9.36 13.96 -2.15
N GLU A 108 -8.43 14.74 -2.69
CA GLU A 108 -8.29 16.18 -2.51
C GLU A 108 -8.83 17.01 -3.69
N GLY A 109 -9.42 16.36 -4.70
CA GLY A 109 -9.93 17.00 -5.91
C GLY A 109 -9.42 16.33 -7.19
N ASP A 110 -9.59 16.98 -8.34
CA ASP A 110 -9.40 16.34 -9.63
C ASP A 110 -8.36 17.07 -10.49
N ILE A 111 -7.61 16.30 -11.28
CA ILE A 111 -6.66 16.80 -12.29
C ILE A 111 -7.05 16.22 -13.65
N TRP A 112 -7.41 17.08 -14.60
CA TRP A 112 -7.70 16.69 -15.98
C TRP A 112 -6.53 17.04 -16.88
N ILE A 113 -6.04 16.04 -17.62
CA ILE A 113 -4.95 16.18 -18.58
C ILE A 113 -5.42 15.71 -19.95
N GLY A 114 -5.39 16.60 -20.93
CA GLY A 114 -5.59 16.21 -22.34
C GLY A 114 -4.29 15.68 -22.92
N ALA A 115 -4.23 14.38 -23.23
CA ALA A 115 -3.05 13.74 -23.82
C ALA A 115 -3.44 12.43 -24.49
N GLU A 116 -2.90 12.14 -25.68
CA GLU A 116 -3.18 10.88 -26.37
C GLU A 116 -2.41 9.68 -25.78
N ARG A 117 -1.27 9.94 -25.13
CA ARG A 117 -0.37 8.90 -24.60
C ARG A 117 0.01 9.17 -23.16
N PHE A 118 0.15 8.10 -22.39
CA PHE A 118 0.82 8.15 -21.11
C PHE A 118 1.74 6.94 -20.94
N LYS A 119 2.72 7.07 -20.07
CA LYS A 119 3.55 5.96 -19.61
C LYS A 119 3.70 5.98 -18.10
N GLN A 120 3.63 4.82 -17.47
CA GLN A 120 4.02 4.63 -16.07
C GLN A 120 5.26 3.74 -16.02
N ILE A 121 6.33 4.24 -15.38
CA ILE A 121 7.59 3.52 -15.21
C ILE A 121 7.74 3.15 -13.74
N LEU A 122 7.85 1.85 -13.45
CA LEU A 122 8.28 1.38 -12.14
C LEU A 122 9.78 1.67 -11.99
N ARG A 123 10.15 2.45 -10.98
CA ARG A 123 11.53 2.90 -10.76
C ARG A 123 12.38 1.82 -10.08
N ARG A 124 11.80 0.99 -9.22
CA ARG A 124 12.50 -0.06 -8.45
C ARG A 124 11.66 -1.34 -8.36
N PRO A 125 12.25 -2.49 -7.99
CA PRO A 125 11.49 -3.71 -7.74
C PRO A 125 10.40 -3.49 -6.68
N PRO A 126 9.23 -4.14 -6.83
CA PRO A 126 8.18 -4.11 -5.82
C PRO A 126 8.68 -4.57 -4.47
N SER A 127 8.11 -3.94 -3.46
CA SER A 127 8.45 -4.14 -2.07
C SER A 127 7.17 -4.46 -1.30
N PHE A 128 7.26 -5.40 -0.37
CA PHE A 128 6.13 -5.73 0.50
C PHE A 128 5.97 -4.66 1.58
N GLN A 129 4.75 -4.14 1.72
CA GLN A 129 4.39 -3.03 2.58
C GLN A 129 3.18 -3.37 3.46
N PHE A 130 3.19 -2.86 4.68
CA PHE A 130 2.09 -3.03 5.66
C PHE A 130 1.12 -1.83 5.67
N GLY A 131 1.24 -0.93 4.71
CA GLY A 131 0.37 0.23 4.49
C GLY A 131 0.44 0.66 3.03
N GLN A 132 -0.36 1.65 2.66
CA GLN A 132 -0.52 2.13 1.27
C GLN A 132 0.53 3.18 0.87
N SER A 133 1.74 3.10 1.45
CA SER A 133 2.88 3.94 1.08
C SER A 133 4.19 3.24 1.38
N ILE A 134 5.22 3.57 0.62
CA ILE A 134 6.60 3.14 0.85
C ILE A 134 7.26 4.18 1.77
N ALA A 135 7.99 3.69 2.78
CA ALA A 135 8.72 4.58 3.68
C ALA A 135 9.74 5.44 2.90
N ALA A 136 9.90 6.70 3.28
CA ALA A 136 10.68 7.68 2.50
C ALA A 136 12.15 7.27 2.28
N ASP A 137 12.75 6.61 3.27
CA ASP A 137 14.10 6.03 3.25
C ASP A 137 14.22 4.88 2.23
N GLU A 138 13.20 4.02 2.16
CA GLU A 138 13.12 2.92 1.18
C GLU A 138 12.82 3.41 -0.25
N ARG A 139 11.94 4.41 -0.36
CA ARG A 139 11.46 4.98 -1.63
C ARG A 139 12.54 5.74 -2.41
N GLY A 140 13.46 6.41 -1.70
CA GLY A 140 14.50 7.24 -2.30
C GLY A 140 14.06 8.66 -2.66
N GLY A 141 13.05 9.20 -1.97
CA GLY A 141 12.55 10.57 -2.15
C GLY A 141 11.81 10.82 -3.47
N VAL A 142 11.55 12.11 -3.74
CA VAL A 142 10.88 12.56 -4.97
C VAL A 142 11.76 12.33 -6.18
N SER A 143 11.22 11.71 -7.23
CA SER A 143 11.95 11.49 -8.47
C SER A 143 11.03 11.31 -9.66
N PHE A 144 11.46 11.81 -10.81
CA PHE A 144 10.75 11.68 -12.09
C PHE A 144 11.56 10.85 -13.09
N ALA A 145 12.40 9.93 -12.59
CA ALA A 145 13.25 9.11 -13.44
C ALA A 145 12.40 8.26 -14.40
N LEU A 146 12.86 8.19 -15.65
CA LEU A 146 12.23 7.41 -16.73
C LEU A 146 12.95 6.06 -16.95
N SER A 147 13.91 5.74 -16.08
CA SER A 147 14.66 4.48 -16.08
C SER A 147 14.36 3.69 -14.81
N SER A 148 14.26 2.37 -14.95
CA SER A 148 14.13 1.46 -13.83
C SER A 148 15.50 1.03 -13.29
N GLU A 149 15.72 1.21 -11.99
CA GLU A 149 16.81 0.60 -11.22
C GLU A 149 16.46 -0.87 -10.93
N LYS A 150 16.47 -1.71 -11.96
CA LYS A 150 15.97 -3.10 -11.87
C LYS A 150 16.71 -3.97 -10.85
N ASP A 151 17.99 -3.69 -10.66
CA ASP A 151 18.86 -4.42 -9.74
C ASP A 151 19.00 -3.73 -8.38
N TYR A 152 18.13 -2.75 -8.07
CA TYR A 152 18.15 -2.04 -6.79
C TYR A 152 18.04 -3.02 -5.62
N GLN A 153 18.98 -2.88 -4.68
CA GLN A 153 18.99 -3.62 -3.43
C GLN A 153 18.86 -2.62 -2.26
N PRO A 154 17.89 -2.81 -1.35
CA PRO A 154 17.80 -2.00 -0.14
C PRO A 154 19.07 -2.10 0.70
N SER A 155 19.35 -1.06 1.49
CA SER A 155 20.46 -1.10 2.45
C SER A 155 20.22 -2.17 3.52
N ALA A 156 21.29 -2.63 4.17
CA ALA A 156 21.19 -3.59 5.27
C ALA A 156 20.27 -3.09 6.41
N GLU A 157 20.30 -1.78 6.69
CA GLU A 157 19.43 -1.14 7.69
C GLU A 157 17.94 -1.23 7.29
N ILE A 158 17.61 -0.99 6.02
CA ILE A 158 16.23 -1.14 5.53
C ILE A 158 15.81 -2.61 5.63
N LEU A 159 16.68 -3.55 5.23
CA LEU A 159 16.38 -4.99 5.31
C LEU A 159 16.13 -5.44 6.75
N GLU A 160 16.93 -4.97 7.71
CA GLU A 160 16.75 -5.26 9.14
C GLU A 160 15.42 -4.70 9.67
N LYS A 161 15.11 -3.44 9.34
CA LYS A 161 13.83 -2.80 9.69
C LYS A 161 12.64 -3.57 9.13
N LYS A 162 12.70 -4.02 7.87
CA LYS A 162 11.63 -4.81 7.24
C LYS A 162 11.49 -6.19 7.89
N ALA A 163 12.59 -6.85 8.22
CA ALA A 163 12.58 -8.12 8.94
C ALA A 163 11.93 -7.97 10.33
N GLN A 164 12.26 -6.88 11.04
CA GLN A 164 11.66 -6.58 12.34
C GLN A 164 10.13 -6.35 12.23
N VAL A 165 9.69 -5.54 11.26
CA VAL A 165 8.25 -5.28 11.05
C VAL A 165 7.51 -6.57 10.65
N LEU A 166 8.12 -7.42 9.82
CA LEU A 166 7.55 -8.72 9.45
C LEU A 166 7.42 -9.64 10.66
N GLN A 167 8.41 -9.69 11.55
CA GLN A 167 8.33 -10.45 12.79
C GLN A 167 7.18 -9.94 13.69
N GLN A 168 7.02 -8.62 13.80
CA GLN A 168 5.92 -8.02 14.56
C GLN A 168 4.55 -8.36 13.94
N TYR A 169 4.46 -8.37 12.61
CA TYR A 169 3.25 -8.81 11.91
C TYR A 169 2.91 -10.26 12.24
N SER A 170 3.88 -11.18 12.13
CA SER A 170 3.67 -12.60 12.47
C SER A 170 3.26 -12.80 13.92
N LEU A 171 3.81 -12.02 14.86
CA LEU A 171 3.36 -12.01 16.26
C LEU A 171 1.90 -11.55 16.37
N SER A 172 1.50 -10.51 15.64
CA SER A 172 0.11 -10.04 15.64
C SER A 172 -0.86 -11.10 15.05
N GLU A 173 -0.46 -11.82 14.01
CA GLU A 173 -1.23 -12.96 13.49
C GLU A 173 -1.38 -14.06 14.53
N GLN A 174 -0.28 -14.41 15.20
CA GLN A 174 -0.27 -15.42 16.26
C GLN A 174 -1.18 -15.02 17.43
N ARG A 175 -1.08 -13.77 17.91
CA ARG A 175 -1.96 -13.22 18.93
C ARG A 175 -3.43 -13.42 18.56
N ARG A 176 -3.78 -13.13 17.30
CA ARG A 176 -5.14 -13.24 16.83
C ARG A 176 -5.63 -14.67 16.75
N SER A 177 -4.79 -15.59 16.28
CA SER A 177 -5.10 -17.02 16.27
C SER A 177 -5.37 -17.53 17.69
N LEU A 178 -4.55 -17.13 18.67
CA LEU A 178 -4.75 -17.47 20.08
C LEU A 178 -6.03 -16.84 20.66
N ALA A 179 -6.35 -15.60 20.29
CA ALA A 179 -7.58 -14.94 20.72
C ALA A 179 -8.83 -15.66 20.18
N PHE A 180 -8.80 -16.09 18.92
CA PHE A 180 -9.86 -16.91 18.34
C PHE A 180 -9.99 -18.26 19.05
N GLU A 181 -8.89 -18.97 19.29
CA GLU A 181 -8.90 -20.24 20.05
C GLU A 181 -9.52 -20.04 21.46
N ARG A 182 -9.15 -18.94 22.13
CA ARG A 182 -9.68 -18.57 23.44
C ARG A 182 -11.20 -18.37 23.40
N GLU A 183 -11.73 -17.71 22.37
CA GLU A 183 -13.18 -17.50 22.20
C GLU A 183 -13.94 -18.81 21.93
N GLN A 184 -13.32 -19.76 21.25
CA GLN A 184 -13.91 -21.08 20.96
C GLN A 184 -13.89 -22.03 22.17
N LEU A 185 -13.18 -21.70 23.26
CA LEU A 185 -13.16 -22.55 24.45
C LEU A 185 -14.55 -22.71 25.07
N ASN A 186 -15.05 -23.95 25.08
CA ASN A 186 -16.36 -24.27 25.63
C ASN A 186 -16.25 -25.03 26.96
N LYS A 187 -16.67 -24.38 28.05
CA LYS A 187 -16.64 -24.95 29.41
C LYS A 187 -17.49 -26.23 29.54
N GLY A 188 -18.60 -26.32 28.82
CA GLY A 188 -19.51 -27.48 28.85
C GLY A 188 -18.88 -28.75 28.27
N GLN A 189 -17.98 -28.61 27.29
CA GLN A 189 -17.29 -29.73 26.65
C GLN A 189 -16.04 -30.18 27.42
N LEU A 190 -15.28 -29.25 27.99
CA LEU A 190 -13.98 -29.51 28.60
C LEU A 190 -14.03 -29.81 30.11
N GLY A 191 -15.13 -29.45 30.78
CA GLY A 191 -15.21 -29.45 32.23
C GLY A 191 -14.44 -28.29 32.88
N THR A 192 -14.88 -27.87 34.07
CA THR A 192 -14.43 -26.60 34.69
C THR A 192 -12.91 -26.49 34.88
N LYS A 193 -12.25 -27.54 35.38
CA LYS A 193 -10.81 -27.47 35.71
C LYS A 193 -9.95 -27.31 34.45
N LEU A 194 -10.19 -28.12 33.42
CA LEU A 194 -9.43 -28.08 32.18
C LEU A 194 -9.68 -26.77 31.42
N TYR A 195 -10.93 -26.32 31.35
CA TYR A 195 -11.29 -25.03 30.77
C TYR A 195 -10.51 -23.87 31.39
N LEU A 196 -10.43 -23.81 32.73
CA LEU A 196 -9.73 -22.73 33.43
C LEU A 196 -8.22 -22.75 33.17
N VAL A 197 -7.60 -23.94 33.11
CA VAL A 197 -6.17 -24.07 32.80
C VAL A 197 -5.88 -23.61 31.38
N MET A 198 -6.61 -24.13 30.38
CA MET A 198 -6.43 -23.76 28.96
C MET A 198 -6.65 -22.27 28.74
N LYS A 199 -7.73 -21.70 29.31
CA LYS A 199 -8.02 -20.27 29.22
C LYS A 199 -6.86 -19.43 29.78
N ARG A 200 -6.36 -19.77 30.97
CA ARG A 200 -5.25 -19.03 31.59
C ARG A 200 -3.97 -19.09 30.75
N ASP A 201 -3.68 -20.24 30.17
CA ASP A 201 -2.47 -20.43 29.37
C ASP A 201 -2.55 -19.66 28.04
N LEU A 202 -3.72 -19.61 27.39
CA LEU A 202 -3.96 -18.73 26.24
C LEU A 202 -3.87 -17.25 26.60
N ASP A 203 -4.51 -16.84 27.70
CA ASP A 203 -4.49 -15.46 28.19
C ASP A 203 -3.06 -14.98 28.45
N LYS A 204 -2.22 -15.85 29.03
CA LYS A 204 -0.81 -15.55 29.25
C LYS A 204 -0.05 -15.36 27.94
N LYS A 205 -0.19 -16.28 26.98
CA LYS A 205 0.49 -16.16 25.67
C LYS A 205 0.09 -14.90 24.92
N ILE A 206 -1.20 -14.54 24.96
CA ILE A 206 -1.71 -13.30 24.36
C ILE A 206 -1.05 -12.09 25.03
N ALA A 207 -1.01 -12.05 26.38
CA ALA A 207 -0.38 -10.96 27.11
C ALA A 207 1.13 -10.82 26.83
N ASP A 208 1.85 -11.94 26.73
CA ASP A 208 3.28 -11.96 26.40
C ASP A 208 3.51 -11.36 24.99
N ILE A 209 2.63 -11.65 24.02
CA ILE A 209 2.71 -11.07 22.67
C ILE A 209 2.33 -9.58 22.69
N ASP A 210 1.30 -9.18 23.44
CA ASP A 210 0.92 -7.77 23.54
C ASP A 210 2.04 -6.91 24.14
N ASP A 211 2.78 -7.43 25.12
CA ASP A 211 3.97 -6.76 25.66
C ASP A 211 5.08 -6.63 24.60
N ALA A 212 5.32 -7.69 23.82
CA ALA A 212 6.30 -7.68 22.72
C ALA A 212 5.92 -6.72 21.57
N LEU A 213 4.62 -6.45 21.37
CA LEU A 213 4.11 -5.54 20.34
C LEU A 213 3.89 -4.11 20.85
N LYS A 214 4.14 -3.83 22.12
CA LYS A 214 3.91 -2.51 22.73
C LYS A 214 4.70 -1.42 22.02
N GLY A 215 4.05 -0.29 21.73
CA GLY A 215 4.64 0.82 20.99
C GLY A 215 4.92 0.56 19.50
N THR A 216 4.61 -0.63 18.99
CA THR A 216 4.67 -0.92 17.55
C THR A 216 3.36 -0.51 16.87
N ARG A 217 3.35 -0.49 15.53
CA ARG A 217 2.11 -0.25 14.77
C ARG A 217 1.06 -1.37 14.90
N PHE A 218 1.44 -2.53 15.45
CA PHE A 218 0.56 -3.69 15.66
C PHE A 218 0.11 -3.84 17.12
N GLU A 219 0.48 -2.88 17.98
CA GLU A 219 -0.02 -2.76 19.34
C GLU A 219 -1.55 -2.78 19.34
N PHE A 220 -2.14 -3.63 20.19
CA PHE A 220 -3.58 -3.64 20.35
C PHE A 220 -4.00 -2.39 21.15
N ARG A 221 -4.65 -1.45 20.48
CA ARG A 221 -5.31 -0.34 21.15
C ARG A 221 -6.76 -0.74 21.39
N SER A 222 -7.11 -1.11 22.63
CA SER A 222 -8.54 -1.20 22.98
C SER A 222 -9.13 0.17 22.68
N LYS A 223 -10.18 0.24 21.85
CA LYS A 223 -10.93 1.48 21.65
C LYS A 223 -11.27 2.03 23.03
N LEU A 224 -10.62 3.13 23.42
CA LEU A 224 -11.13 3.98 24.47
C LEU A 224 -12.44 4.54 23.93
N ASN A 225 -13.53 4.17 24.60
CA ASN A 225 -14.88 4.67 24.34
C ASN A 225 -14.93 6.19 24.29
#